data_AF-A0A8C6X720-F1
#
_entry.id   AF-A0A8C6X720-F1
#
_cell.length_a   1.000
_cell.length_b   1.000
_cell.length_c   1.000
_cell.angle_alpha   90.00
_cell.angle_beta   90.00
_cell.angle_gamma   90.00
#
_symmetry.space_group_name_H-M   'P 1'
#
loop_
_entity.id
_entity.type
_entity.pdbx_description
1 polymer ?
#
loop_
_entity_poly.entity_id
_entity_poly.type
_entity_poly.pdbx_seq_one_letter_code
_entity_poly.pdbx_strand_id
1 'polypeptide(L)'
;MLAALPHWQSGAEKFKKKTKTKSSCGGDGYNLPNKDLSKLHRAAAEGDLGELRRLLQKHGLNEQDAAGRTPLHFACANGYTDIVTFLVDNKCQLDSCDKEKRSPLMKAVECQQEFCAIYLLEHGADPNLKDVDNNTALHFAACNSSVSLAKYLLEKKADIEAQNKDGCTPLIVAVAENNREMVEFLLQQKASVHATDKLGRYSLGHLVDNPSRILGLFLSVHAPEFNR
;
A
#
# COMPACT_ATOMS: atom_id res chain seq x y z
N MET A 1 34.25 -15.97 0.12
CA MET A 1 34.18 -14.50 -0.01
C MET A 1 32.73 -14.13 -0.24
N LEU A 2 32.06 -13.58 0.79
CA LEU A 2 30.68 -13.12 0.70
C LEU A 2 30.64 -11.92 -0.26
N ALA A 3 30.05 -12.10 -1.44
CA ALA A 3 29.80 -10.99 -2.35
C ALA A 3 28.88 -10.00 -1.63
N ALA A 4 29.38 -8.79 -1.38
CA ALA A 4 28.57 -7.70 -0.85
C ALA A 4 27.40 -7.49 -1.83
N LEU A 5 26.17 -7.66 -1.34
CA LEU A 5 24.96 -7.37 -2.10
C LEU A 5 25.06 -5.92 -2.60
N PRO A 6 24.92 -5.66 -3.90
CA PRO A 6 25.14 -4.33 -4.45
C PRO A 6 24.14 -3.34 -3.85
N HIS A 7 24.60 -2.14 -3.52
CA HIS A 7 23.88 -1.13 -2.73
C HIS A 7 22.51 -0.70 -3.28
N TRP A 8 22.13 -1.10 -4.50
CA TRP A 8 20.80 -0.87 -5.10
C TRP A 8 19.73 -1.88 -4.67
N GLN A 9 20.12 -3.07 -4.17
CA GLN A 9 19.24 -3.96 -3.38
C GLN A 9 18.95 -3.39 -1.98
N SER A 10 19.13 -2.08 -1.79
CA SER A 10 18.91 -1.39 -0.52
C SER A 10 17.51 -0.78 -0.51
N GLY A 11 17.12 0.13 -1.41
CA GLY A 11 15.85 0.87 -1.29
C GLY A 11 14.58 0.01 -1.46
N ALA A 12 14.34 -0.49 -2.67
CA ALA A 12 13.15 -1.32 -2.97
C ALA A 12 13.19 -2.68 -2.23
N GLU A 13 14.36 -3.28 -2.06
CA GLU A 13 14.53 -4.51 -1.28
C GLU A 13 14.43 -4.26 0.25
N LYS A 14 14.77 -3.07 0.77
CA LYS A 14 14.39 -2.66 2.15
C LYS A 14 12.90 -2.45 2.25
N PHE A 15 12.26 -1.82 1.26
CA PHE A 15 10.82 -1.65 1.22
C PHE A 15 10.14 -3.03 1.24
N LYS A 16 10.52 -3.94 0.34
CA LYS A 16 10.06 -5.34 0.28
C LYS A 16 10.35 -6.14 1.54
N LYS A 17 11.55 -6.05 2.12
CA LYS A 17 11.86 -6.71 3.41
C LYS A 17 11.00 -6.12 4.51
N LYS A 18 10.79 -4.80 4.57
CA LYS A 18 9.95 -4.15 5.58
C LYS A 18 8.48 -4.51 5.42
N THR A 19 7.93 -4.53 4.21
CA THR A 19 6.55 -4.93 3.95
C THR A 19 6.38 -6.41 4.25
N LYS A 20 7.18 -7.32 3.66
CA LYS A 20 7.03 -8.78 3.84
C LYS A 20 7.36 -9.31 5.24
N THR A 21 8.33 -8.74 5.95
CA THR A 21 8.66 -9.19 7.33
C THR A 21 7.67 -8.66 8.37
N LYS A 22 6.96 -7.57 8.08
CA LYS A 22 5.87 -7.05 8.91
C LYS A 22 4.47 -7.55 8.44
N SER A 23 4.34 -8.04 7.21
CA SER A 23 3.10 -8.54 6.59
C SER A 23 3.07 -10.08 6.51
N SER A 24 3.13 -10.76 7.65
CA SER A 24 2.67 -12.15 7.72
C SER A 24 1.14 -12.18 7.57
N CYS A 25 0.63 -11.90 6.37
CA CYS A 25 -0.76 -12.10 5.98
C CYS A 25 -0.88 -13.41 5.18
N GLY A 26 -0.35 -14.48 5.77
CA GLY A 26 -0.51 -15.86 5.31
C GLY A 26 -1.07 -16.69 6.45
N GLY A 27 -2.35 -17.06 6.37
CA GLY A 27 -3.00 -18.06 7.21
C GLY A 27 -3.63 -17.56 8.51
N ASP A 28 -2.92 -16.72 9.26
CA ASP A 28 -3.42 -16.17 10.52
C ASP A 28 -3.74 -14.70 10.29
N GLY A 29 -4.99 -14.28 10.56
CA GLY A 29 -5.42 -12.88 10.43
C GLY A 29 -4.46 -11.91 11.12
N TYR A 30 -4.59 -10.61 10.85
CA TYR A 30 -3.83 -9.51 11.46
C TYR A 30 -4.10 -9.44 12.99
N ASN A 31 -3.67 -10.48 13.69
CA ASN A 31 -3.94 -10.80 15.08
C ASN A 31 -2.59 -10.73 15.77
N LEU A 32 -2.14 -9.48 15.97
CA LEU A 32 -0.99 -9.26 16.82
C LEU A 32 -1.38 -9.78 18.21
N PRO A 33 -0.55 -10.62 18.87
CA PRO A 33 -0.80 -11.09 20.23
C PRO A 33 -0.54 -9.93 21.19
N ASN A 34 -1.39 -8.90 21.13
CA ASN A 34 -1.35 -7.79 22.05
C ASN A 34 -2.37 -8.07 23.15
N LYS A 35 -1.89 -8.39 24.36
CA LYS A 35 -2.74 -8.59 25.53
C LYS A 35 -3.55 -7.32 25.87
N ASP A 36 -3.18 -6.17 25.31
CA ASP A 36 -3.80 -4.87 25.57
C ASP A 36 -4.80 -4.41 24.48
N LEU A 37 -5.19 -5.28 23.55
CA LEU A 37 -6.29 -4.99 22.62
C LEU A 37 -7.58 -4.74 23.42
N SER A 38 -8.13 -3.53 23.31
CA SER A 38 -9.47 -3.24 23.83
C SER A 38 -10.46 -4.22 23.22
N LYS A 39 -11.52 -4.55 23.97
CA LYS A 39 -12.57 -5.49 23.52
C LYS A 39 -13.13 -5.07 22.15
N LEU A 40 -13.19 -3.76 21.89
CA LEU A 40 -13.65 -3.21 20.62
C LEU A 40 -12.74 -3.57 19.44
N HIS A 41 -11.42 -3.38 19.59
CA HIS A 41 -10.45 -3.73 18.55
C HIS A 41 -10.40 -5.23 18.30
N ARG A 42 -10.55 -6.03 19.36
CA ARG A 42 -10.63 -7.49 19.25
C ARG A 42 -11.85 -7.92 18.43
N ALA A 43 -13.03 -7.39 18.72
CA ALA A 43 -14.23 -7.69 17.95
C ALA A 43 -14.06 -7.35 16.45
N ALA A 44 -13.40 -6.21 16.14
CA ALA A 44 -13.06 -5.85 14.76
C ALA A 44 -11.99 -6.76 14.13
N ALA A 45 -11.06 -7.30 14.91
CA ALA A 45 -10.00 -8.19 14.45
C ALA A 45 -10.46 -9.66 14.32
N GLU A 46 -11.52 -10.06 15.01
CA GLU A 46 -12.11 -11.40 14.96
C GLU A 46 -13.30 -11.49 13.99
N GLY A 47 -13.81 -10.34 13.50
CA GLY A 47 -14.95 -10.31 12.57
C GLY A 47 -16.32 -10.38 13.26
N ASP A 48 -16.38 -10.19 14.58
CA ASP A 48 -17.63 -10.23 15.34
C ASP A 48 -18.38 -8.89 15.27
N LEU A 49 -19.20 -8.73 14.23
CA LEU A 49 -20.05 -7.57 14.04
C LEU A 49 -21.08 -7.38 15.16
N GLY A 50 -21.56 -8.47 15.77
CA GLY A 50 -22.56 -8.42 16.84
C GLY A 50 -21.99 -7.81 18.11
N GLU A 51 -20.84 -8.32 18.55
CA GLU A 51 -20.12 -7.78 19.71
C GLU A 51 -19.60 -6.37 19.42
N LEU A 52 -19.10 -6.10 18.22
CA LEU A 52 -18.67 -4.75 17.82
C LEU A 52 -19.80 -3.73 17.97
N ARG A 53 -21.01 -4.04 17.46
CA ARG A 53 -22.20 -3.18 17.59
C ARG A 53 -22.55 -2.91 19.05
N ARG A 54 -22.50 -3.95 19.89
CA ARG A 54 -22.79 -3.84 21.32
C ARG A 54 -21.78 -2.95 22.04
N LEU A 55 -20.50 -3.07 21.70
CA LEU A 55 -19.42 -2.28 22.30
C LEU A 55 -19.47 -0.81 21.86
N LEU A 56 -19.83 -0.53 20.61
CA LEU A 56 -19.94 0.84 20.09
C LEU A 56 -21.11 1.65 20.69
N GLN A 57 -22.03 1.02 21.41
CA GLN A 57 -23.00 1.77 22.23
C GLN A 57 -22.35 2.47 23.42
N LYS A 58 -21.19 1.99 23.88
CA LYS A 58 -20.46 2.51 25.06
C LYS A 58 -19.13 3.15 24.71
N HIS A 59 -18.55 2.77 23.57
CA HIS A 59 -17.23 3.17 23.10
C HIS A 59 -17.31 4.03 21.85
N GLY A 60 -16.27 4.83 21.59
CA GLY A 60 -16.16 5.62 20.37
C GLY A 60 -15.78 4.78 19.14
N LEU A 61 -16.32 5.12 17.97
CA LEU A 61 -15.97 4.48 16.68
C LEU A 61 -14.48 4.57 16.33
N ASN A 62 -13.82 5.62 16.82
CA ASN A 62 -12.44 5.96 16.47
C ASN A 62 -11.46 5.70 17.62
N GLU A 63 -11.83 4.87 18.60
CA GLU A 63 -10.91 4.53 19.69
C GLU A 63 -9.63 3.93 19.13
N GLN A 64 -8.49 4.44 19.61
CA GLN A 64 -7.19 3.97 19.19
C GLN A 64 -6.63 3.02 20.25
N ASP A 65 -6.02 1.93 19.80
CA ASP A 65 -5.27 1.04 20.68
C ASP A 65 -3.89 1.64 21.04
N ALA A 66 -3.09 0.91 21.80
CA ALA A 66 -1.74 1.34 22.17
C ALA A 66 -0.80 1.58 20.97
N ALA A 67 -1.14 1.10 19.77
CA ALA A 67 -0.39 1.32 18.53
C ALA A 67 -1.03 2.40 17.62
N GLY A 68 -2.04 3.12 18.10
CA GLY A 68 -2.74 4.16 17.32
C GLY A 68 -3.77 3.61 16.34
N ARG A 69 -4.08 2.30 16.39
CA ARG A 69 -4.96 1.64 15.41
C ARG A 69 -6.41 1.75 15.86
N THR A 70 -7.28 2.12 14.94
CA THR A 70 -8.74 2.10 15.12
C THR A 70 -9.33 0.73 14.77
N PRO A 71 -10.58 0.42 15.17
CA PRO A 71 -11.28 -0.79 14.73
C PRO A 71 -11.28 -0.95 13.20
N LEU A 72 -11.38 0.16 12.47
CA LEU A 72 -11.32 0.18 11.01
C LEU A 72 -9.99 -0.36 10.46
N HIS A 73 -8.85 -0.11 11.11
CA HIS A 73 -7.57 -0.69 10.67
C HIS A 73 -7.59 -2.22 10.70
N PHE A 74 -8.16 -2.80 11.77
CA PHE A 74 -8.24 -4.24 11.92
C PHE A 74 -9.21 -4.86 10.92
N ALA A 75 -10.39 -4.24 10.75
CA ALA A 75 -11.38 -4.70 9.79
C ALA A 75 -10.85 -4.66 8.35
N CYS A 76 -10.17 -3.56 7.98
CA CYS A 76 -9.57 -3.40 6.66
C CYS A 76 -8.37 -4.32 6.42
N ALA A 77 -7.54 -4.59 7.42
CA ALA A 77 -6.43 -5.53 7.28
C ALA A 77 -6.89 -6.98 7.11
N ASN A 78 -7.96 -7.38 7.81
CA ASN A 78 -8.52 -8.73 7.76
C ASN A 78 -9.57 -8.95 6.66
N GLY A 79 -10.04 -7.89 6.01
CA GLY A 79 -11.04 -7.99 4.94
C GLY A 79 -12.46 -8.20 5.43
N TYR A 80 -12.79 -7.84 6.68
CA TYR A 80 -14.15 -7.97 7.21
C TYR A 80 -15.08 -6.90 6.65
N THR A 81 -15.61 -7.16 5.46
CA THR A 81 -16.46 -6.25 4.68
C THR A 81 -17.65 -5.73 5.48
N ASP A 82 -18.31 -6.60 6.26
CA ASP A 82 -19.51 -6.23 7.03
C ASP A 82 -19.21 -5.26 8.18
N ILE A 83 -18.00 -5.36 8.73
CA ILE A 83 -17.53 -4.43 9.76
C ILE A 83 -17.09 -3.12 9.13
N VAL A 84 -16.38 -3.17 8.00
CA VAL A 84 -15.96 -1.97 7.27
C VAL A 84 -17.17 -1.15 6.84
N THR A 85 -18.17 -1.78 6.20
CA THR A 85 -19.41 -1.11 5.79
C THR A 85 -20.11 -0.48 6.98
N PHE A 86 -20.30 -1.24 8.06
CA PHE A 86 -20.93 -0.73 9.27
C PHE A 86 -20.19 0.48 9.88
N LEU A 87 -18.86 0.41 10.02
CA LEU A 87 -18.09 1.51 10.62
C LEU A 87 -18.13 2.78 9.75
N VAL A 88 -18.02 2.63 8.43
CA VAL A 88 -18.03 3.74 7.47
C VAL A 88 -19.43 4.37 7.37
N ASP A 89 -20.49 3.56 7.33
CA ASP A 89 -21.88 4.04 7.34
C ASP A 89 -22.20 4.86 8.60
N ASN A 90 -21.59 4.49 9.74
CA ASN A 90 -21.67 5.23 11.00
C ASN A 90 -20.68 6.41 11.08
N LYS A 91 -20.10 6.86 9.96
CA LYS A 91 -19.25 8.05 9.84
C LYS A 91 -18.00 8.01 10.72
N CYS A 92 -17.35 6.86 10.82
CA CYS A 92 -16.02 6.78 11.44
C CYS A 92 -14.97 7.61 10.67
N GLN A 93 -13.86 7.92 11.33
CA GLN A 93 -12.73 8.63 10.73
C GLN A 93 -11.92 7.68 9.84
N LEU A 94 -12.02 7.87 8.53
CA LEU A 94 -11.38 7.01 7.52
C LEU A 94 -9.85 7.14 7.49
N ASP A 95 -9.35 8.34 7.77
CA ASP A 95 -7.93 8.71 7.60
C ASP A 95 -7.16 8.74 8.93
N SER A 96 -7.69 8.08 9.97
CA SER A 96 -6.96 7.92 11.23
C SER A 96 -5.68 7.13 10.97
N CYS A 97 -4.52 7.61 11.41
CA CYS A 97 -3.26 6.91 11.18
C CYS A 97 -2.76 6.17 12.43
N ASP A 98 -2.19 4.98 12.23
CA ASP A 98 -1.45 4.27 13.27
C ASP A 98 -0.10 4.96 13.61
N LYS A 99 0.65 4.43 14.58
CA LYS A 99 1.99 4.96 14.94
C LYS A 99 3.01 4.95 13.81
N GLU A 100 2.83 4.09 12.81
CA GLU A 100 3.65 4.05 11.58
C GLU A 100 3.06 4.97 10.50
N LYS A 101 2.13 5.86 10.86
CA LYS A 101 1.39 6.78 9.97
C LYS A 101 0.60 6.06 8.87
N ARG A 102 0.26 4.78 9.04
CA ARG A 102 -0.51 4.04 8.04
C ARG A 102 -1.99 4.26 8.29
N SER A 103 -2.72 4.56 7.23
CA SER A 103 -4.18 4.65 7.25
C SER A 103 -4.85 3.28 7.07
N PRO A 104 -6.14 3.14 7.40
CA PRO A 104 -6.94 1.95 7.08
C PRO A 104 -6.91 1.59 5.59
N LEU A 105 -6.88 2.58 4.70
CA LEU A 105 -6.74 2.36 3.26
C LEU A 105 -5.40 1.68 2.93
N MET A 106 -4.28 2.20 3.48
CA MET A 106 -2.98 1.55 3.29
C MET A 106 -2.99 0.12 3.81
N LYS A 107 -3.67 -0.15 4.92
CA LYS A 107 -3.82 -1.51 5.47
C LYS A 107 -4.63 -2.44 4.57
N ALA A 108 -5.73 -1.96 4.02
CA ALA A 108 -6.50 -2.72 3.03
C ALA A 108 -5.64 -3.06 1.82
N VAL A 109 -4.90 -2.09 1.28
CA VAL A 109 -4.04 -2.31 0.10
C VAL A 109 -2.85 -3.22 0.41
N GLU A 110 -2.17 -3.01 1.54
CA GLU A 110 -1.04 -3.84 2.01
C GLU A 110 -1.47 -5.31 2.15
N CYS A 111 -2.68 -5.56 2.68
CA CYS A 111 -3.24 -6.89 2.86
C CYS A 111 -4.07 -7.38 1.64
N GLN A 112 -4.05 -6.67 0.51
CA GLN A 112 -4.76 -7.02 -0.73
C GLN A 112 -6.29 -7.20 -0.57
N GLN A 113 -6.88 -6.47 0.37
CA GLN A 113 -8.32 -6.46 0.63
C GLN A 113 -9.03 -5.47 -0.31
N GLU A 114 -9.25 -5.92 -1.55
CA GLU A 114 -9.71 -5.05 -2.65
C GLU A 114 -11.04 -4.35 -2.33
N PHE A 115 -12.04 -5.10 -1.87
CA PHE A 115 -13.35 -4.54 -1.50
C PHE A 115 -13.21 -3.43 -0.44
N CYS A 116 -12.42 -3.68 0.61
CA CYS A 116 -12.26 -2.72 1.70
C CYS A 116 -11.57 -1.44 1.20
N ALA A 117 -10.54 -1.56 0.37
CA ALA A 117 -9.84 -0.41 -0.19
C ALA A 117 -10.74 0.42 -1.12
N ILE A 118 -11.46 -0.23 -2.04
CA ILE A 118 -12.40 0.43 -2.96
C ILE A 118 -13.49 1.16 -2.18
N TYR A 119 -14.10 0.48 -1.21
CA TYR A 119 -15.18 1.04 -0.42
C TYR A 119 -14.74 2.27 0.40
N LEU A 120 -13.55 2.23 1.02
CA LEU A 120 -12.98 3.40 1.70
C LEU A 120 -12.77 4.58 0.74
N LEU A 121 -12.26 4.31 -0.45
CA LEU A 121 -12.03 5.33 -1.49
C LEU A 121 -13.33 5.93 -2.04
N GLU A 122 -14.40 5.14 -2.14
CA GLU A 122 -15.74 5.62 -2.50
C GLU A 122 -16.31 6.57 -1.44
N HIS A 123 -15.98 6.33 -0.18
CA HIS A 123 -16.41 7.15 0.95
C HIS A 123 -15.44 8.30 1.31
N GLY A 124 -14.44 8.54 0.47
CA GLY A 124 -13.60 9.75 0.54
C GLY A 124 -12.34 9.61 1.40
N ALA A 125 -11.85 8.39 1.65
CA ALA A 125 -10.52 8.20 2.21
C ALA A 125 -9.44 8.83 1.31
N ASP A 126 -8.43 9.47 1.90
CA ASP A 126 -7.36 10.14 1.16
C ASP A 126 -6.31 9.11 0.65
N PRO A 127 -6.17 8.91 -0.68
CA PRO A 127 -5.18 7.97 -1.23
C PRO A 127 -3.73 8.47 -1.12
N ASN A 128 -3.51 9.75 -0.83
CA ASN A 128 -2.21 10.41 -0.84
C ASN A 128 -1.57 10.54 0.53
N LEU A 129 -2.19 9.98 1.57
CA LEU A 129 -1.56 9.85 2.87
C LEU A 129 -0.21 9.14 2.74
N LYS A 130 0.70 9.47 3.65
CA LYS A 130 2.07 9.00 3.65
C LYS A 130 2.39 8.32 4.98
N ASP A 131 2.87 7.09 4.90
CA ASP A 131 3.38 6.38 6.08
C ASP A 131 4.66 7.04 6.61
N VAL A 132 5.24 6.48 7.68
CA VAL A 132 6.50 7.00 8.25
C VAL A 132 7.62 7.05 7.24
N ASP A 133 7.61 6.22 6.20
CA ASP A 133 8.61 6.13 5.13
C ASP A 133 8.18 6.84 3.84
N ASN A 134 7.16 7.70 3.91
CA ASN A 134 6.56 8.42 2.79
C ASN A 134 5.95 7.53 1.69
N ASN A 135 5.68 6.27 1.97
CA ASN A 135 4.94 5.41 1.04
C ASN A 135 3.45 5.78 1.06
N THR A 136 2.86 5.81 -0.12
CA THR A 136 1.41 6.00 -0.34
C THR A 136 0.73 4.65 -0.59
N ALA A 137 -0.61 4.63 -0.59
CA ALA A 137 -1.37 3.43 -0.97
C ALA A 137 -0.95 2.89 -2.36
N LEU A 138 -0.59 3.77 -3.30
CA LEU A 138 -0.14 3.38 -4.64
C LEU A 138 1.22 2.67 -4.63
N HIS A 139 2.12 2.99 -3.70
CA HIS A 139 3.37 2.23 -3.52
C HIS A 139 3.10 0.79 -3.06
N PHE A 140 2.16 0.61 -2.12
CA PHE A 140 1.76 -0.72 -1.67
C PHE A 140 1.07 -1.51 -2.79
N ALA A 141 0.19 -0.88 -3.58
CA ALA A 141 -0.45 -1.52 -4.74
C ALA A 141 0.59 -1.96 -5.80
N ALA A 142 1.59 -1.12 -6.07
CA ALA A 142 2.70 -1.44 -6.96
C ALA A 142 3.53 -2.63 -6.45
N CYS A 143 3.79 -2.68 -5.14
CA CYS A 143 4.49 -3.80 -4.49
C CYS A 143 3.73 -5.12 -4.59
N ASN A 144 2.42 -5.06 -4.34
CA ASN A 144 1.53 -6.23 -4.29
C ASN A 144 1.08 -6.67 -5.66
N SER A 145 1.50 -5.97 -6.72
CA SER A 145 1.13 -6.29 -8.10
C SER A 145 -0.38 -6.17 -8.39
N SER A 146 -1.11 -5.39 -7.59
CA SER A 146 -2.56 -5.25 -7.67
C SER A 146 -2.96 -4.13 -8.65
N VAL A 147 -2.97 -4.44 -9.95
CA VAL A 147 -3.30 -3.46 -11.02
C VAL A 147 -4.71 -2.88 -10.86
N SER A 148 -5.68 -3.71 -10.47
CA SER A 148 -7.06 -3.28 -10.20
C SER A 148 -7.11 -2.16 -9.14
N LEU A 149 -6.40 -2.34 -8.02
CA LEU A 149 -6.32 -1.34 -6.96
C LEU A 149 -5.54 -0.10 -7.37
N ALA A 150 -4.44 -0.25 -8.11
CA ALA A 150 -3.69 0.89 -8.64
C ALA A 150 -4.56 1.74 -9.57
N LYS A 151 -5.37 1.10 -10.43
CA LYS A 151 -6.33 1.79 -11.28
C LYS A 151 -7.33 2.60 -10.47
N TYR A 152 -7.97 1.98 -9.48
CA TYR A 152 -8.96 2.67 -8.67
C TYR A 152 -8.36 3.80 -7.83
N LEU A 153 -7.14 3.62 -7.29
CA LEU A 153 -6.40 4.68 -6.60
C LEU A 153 -6.15 5.89 -7.51
N LEU A 154 -5.72 5.67 -8.76
CA LEU A 154 -5.50 6.75 -9.72
C LEU A 154 -6.79 7.45 -10.14
N GLU A 155 -7.89 6.71 -10.33
CA GLU A 155 -9.22 7.30 -10.55
C GLU A 155 -9.65 8.22 -9.40
N LYS A 156 -9.20 7.91 -8.18
CA LYS A 156 -9.43 8.71 -6.96
C LYS A 156 -8.33 9.73 -6.69
N LYS A 157 -7.55 10.10 -7.71
CA LYS A 157 -6.51 11.14 -7.68
C LYS A 157 -5.32 10.81 -6.77
N ALA A 158 -4.95 9.53 -6.68
CA ALA A 158 -3.64 9.16 -6.14
C ALA A 158 -2.53 9.78 -6.99
N ASP A 159 -1.49 10.27 -6.33
CA ASP A 159 -0.31 10.84 -6.96
C ASP A 159 0.57 9.72 -7.52
N ILE A 160 0.59 9.62 -8.85
CA ILE A 160 1.39 8.63 -9.60
C ILE A 160 2.90 8.87 -9.48
N GLU A 161 3.31 10.12 -9.17
CA GLU A 161 4.71 10.54 -9.01
C GLU A 161 5.13 10.65 -7.54
N ALA A 162 4.29 10.18 -6.61
CA ALA A 162 4.60 10.24 -5.19
C ALA A 162 5.96 9.58 -4.92
N GLN A 163 6.84 10.28 -4.21
CA GLN A 163 8.15 9.75 -3.83
C GLN A 163 8.17 9.34 -2.37
N ASN A 164 8.64 8.12 -2.10
CA ASN A 164 8.92 7.66 -0.76
C ASN A 164 10.26 8.22 -0.22
N LYS A 165 10.64 7.83 1.00
CA LYS A 165 11.89 8.29 1.64
C LYS A 165 13.15 7.93 0.88
N ASP A 166 13.13 6.92 0.03
CA ASP A 166 14.27 6.52 -0.79
C ASP A 166 14.23 7.21 -2.18
N GLY A 167 13.21 8.04 -2.43
CA GLY A 167 12.97 8.68 -3.73
C GLY A 167 12.32 7.77 -4.77
N CYS A 168 11.93 6.54 -4.38
CA CYS A 168 11.25 5.63 -5.28
C CYS A 168 9.83 6.13 -5.54
N THR A 169 9.42 6.14 -6.80
CA THR A 169 8.02 6.28 -7.21
C THR A 169 7.34 4.90 -7.28
N PRO A 170 5.99 4.83 -7.36
CA PRO A 170 5.28 3.58 -7.60
C PRO A 170 5.79 2.81 -8.82
N LEU A 171 6.19 3.52 -9.90
CA LEU A 171 6.80 2.89 -11.08
C LEU A 171 8.14 2.22 -10.75
N ILE A 172 9.01 2.88 -10.00
CA ILE A 172 10.30 2.29 -9.57
C ILE A 172 10.07 1.06 -8.70
N VAL A 173 9.07 1.08 -7.82
CA VAL A 173 8.67 -0.08 -7.01
C VAL A 173 8.19 -1.23 -7.91
N ALA A 174 7.31 -0.97 -8.88
CA ALA A 174 6.80 -1.99 -9.80
C ALA A 174 7.91 -2.63 -10.65
N VAL A 175 8.88 -1.83 -11.10
CA VAL A 175 10.07 -2.32 -11.82
C VAL A 175 10.93 -3.19 -10.91
N ALA A 176 11.14 -2.80 -9.65
CA ALA A 176 11.93 -3.57 -8.70
C ALA A 176 11.28 -4.92 -8.33
N GLU A 177 9.95 -5.00 -8.32
CA GLU A 177 9.21 -6.26 -8.15
C GLU A 177 9.10 -7.07 -9.45
N ASN A 178 9.68 -6.60 -10.57
CA ASN A 178 9.61 -7.22 -11.89
C ASN A 178 8.16 -7.47 -12.35
N ASN A 179 7.23 -6.61 -11.94
CA ASN A 179 5.83 -6.73 -12.36
C ASN A 179 5.59 -5.98 -13.66
N ARG A 180 5.63 -6.73 -14.76
CA ARG A 180 5.36 -6.22 -16.10
C ARG A 180 3.99 -5.55 -16.23
N GLU A 181 2.92 -6.17 -15.71
CA GLU A 181 1.56 -5.68 -15.90
C GLU A 181 1.36 -4.33 -15.20
N MET A 182 1.86 -4.19 -13.97
CA MET A 182 1.83 -2.92 -13.24
C MET A 182 2.70 -1.85 -13.91
N VAL A 183 3.87 -2.22 -14.42
CA VAL A 183 4.74 -1.27 -15.16
C VAL A 183 4.04 -0.79 -16.43
N GLU A 184 3.49 -1.68 -17.25
CA GLU A 184 2.73 -1.33 -18.45
C GLU A 184 1.55 -0.41 -18.09
N PHE A 185 0.81 -0.74 -17.04
CA PHE A 185 -0.30 0.05 -16.56
C PHE A 185 0.13 1.47 -16.13
N LEU A 186 1.15 1.61 -15.28
CA LEU A 186 1.61 2.92 -14.81
C LEU A 186 2.17 3.77 -15.97
N LEU A 187 2.85 3.17 -16.93
CA LEU A 187 3.32 3.87 -18.14
C LEU A 187 2.15 4.34 -19.02
N GLN A 188 1.09 3.54 -19.17
CA GLN A 188 -0.14 3.97 -19.86
C GLN A 188 -0.82 5.14 -19.15
N GLN A 189 -0.72 5.20 -17.82
CA GLN A 189 -1.19 6.33 -17.01
C GLN A 189 -0.22 7.53 -16.99
N LYS A 190 0.80 7.52 -17.86
CA LYS A 190 1.80 8.59 -18.04
C LYS A 190 2.71 8.81 -16.83
N ALA A 191 3.00 7.74 -16.07
CA ALA A 191 4.04 7.81 -15.05
C ALA A 191 5.39 8.20 -15.68
N SER A 192 6.11 9.11 -15.03
CA SER A 192 7.39 9.60 -15.51
C SER A 192 8.45 8.50 -15.45
N VAL A 193 8.98 8.20 -16.63
CA VAL A 193 10.13 7.32 -16.78
C VAL A 193 11.44 7.95 -16.27
N HIS A 194 11.46 9.27 -16.14
CA HIS A 194 12.65 10.02 -15.72
C HIS A 194 12.73 10.20 -14.21
N ALA A 195 11.74 9.72 -13.45
CA ALA A 195 11.85 9.70 -12.00
C ALA A 195 13.12 8.96 -11.58
N THR A 196 13.90 9.61 -10.71
CA THR A 196 15.13 9.05 -10.14
C THR A 196 14.95 8.87 -8.64
N ASP A 197 15.48 7.77 -8.11
CA ASP A 197 15.59 7.60 -6.67
C ASP A 197 16.68 8.52 -6.09
N LYS A 198 16.81 8.57 -4.76
CA LYS A 198 17.85 9.39 -4.08
C LYS A 198 19.29 9.02 -4.46
N LEU A 199 19.48 7.91 -5.15
CA LEU A 199 20.78 7.45 -5.64
C LEU A 199 20.98 7.82 -7.12
N GLY A 200 20.10 8.65 -7.68
CA GLY A 200 20.16 9.15 -9.05
C GLY A 200 19.84 8.08 -10.09
N ARG A 201 19.28 6.92 -9.69
CA ARG A 201 18.96 5.84 -10.63
C ARG A 201 17.62 6.11 -11.29
N TYR A 202 17.63 6.17 -12.62
CA TYR A 202 16.41 6.18 -13.44
C TYR A 202 15.65 4.87 -13.28
N SER A 203 14.34 4.90 -13.55
CA SER A 203 13.58 3.68 -13.88
C SER A 203 14.31 2.82 -14.94
N LEU A 204 15.01 3.46 -15.90
CA LEU A 204 15.87 2.85 -16.92
C LEU A 204 17.12 2.13 -16.38
N GLY A 205 17.80 2.68 -15.38
CA GLY A 205 19.03 2.07 -14.82
C GLY A 205 18.74 0.70 -14.21
N HIS A 206 17.53 0.54 -13.65
CA HIS A 206 17.04 -0.74 -13.14
C HIS A 206 16.69 -1.75 -14.24
N LEU A 207 16.40 -1.30 -15.47
CA LEU A 207 16.12 -2.17 -16.60
C LEU A 207 17.40 -2.62 -17.30
N VAL A 208 18.41 -1.75 -17.46
CA VAL A 208 19.68 -2.08 -18.14
C VAL A 208 20.44 -3.22 -17.44
N ASP A 209 20.37 -3.29 -16.10
CA ASP A 209 21.00 -4.36 -15.31
C ASP A 209 20.11 -5.60 -15.14
N ASN A 210 18.88 -5.59 -15.67
CA ASN A 210 17.93 -6.69 -15.62
C ASN A 210 17.33 -6.93 -17.02
N PRO A 211 17.96 -7.76 -17.88
CA PRO A 211 17.72 -7.85 -19.33
C PRO A 211 16.34 -8.41 -19.75
N SER A 212 15.39 -8.44 -18.81
CA SER A 212 14.01 -8.86 -19.01
C SER A 212 13.27 -7.93 -19.99
N ARG A 213 12.26 -8.48 -20.68
CA ARG A 213 11.43 -7.86 -21.74
C ARG A 213 10.81 -6.48 -21.42
N ILE A 214 10.95 -5.99 -20.18
CA ILE A 214 10.51 -4.66 -19.73
C ILE A 214 11.31 -3.54 -20.42
N LEU A 215 12.61 -3.76 -20.73
CA LEU A 215 13.39 -2.87 -21.61
C LEU A 215 12.78 -2.74 -23.01
N GLY A 216 12.31 -3.87 -23.58
CA GLY A 216 11.65 -3.90 -24.87
C GLY A 216 10.33 -3.14 -24.88
N LEU A 217 9.55 -3.23 -23.78
CA LEU A 217 8.33 -2.43 -23.60
C LEU A 217 8.63 -0.95 -23.50
N PHE A 218 9.64 -0.59 -22.72
CA PHE A 218 10.07 0.80 -22.56
C PHE A 218 10.46 1.43 -23.89
N LEU A 219 11.35 0.75 -24.64
CA LEU A 219 11.79 1.18 -25.97
C LEU A 219 10.63 1.17 -26.97
N SER A 220 9.72 0.20 -26.91
CA SER A 220 8.55 0.16 -27.81
C SER A 220 7.55 1.28 -27.54
N VAL A 221 7.42 1.76 -26.30
CA VAL A 221 6.49 2.84 -25.94
C VAL A 221 7.13 4.22 -26.17
N HIS A 222 8.45 4.36 -26.02
CA HIS A 222 9.17 5.65 -26.06
C HIS A 222 10.18 5.82 -27.22
N ALA A 223 10.21 4.89 -28.19
CA ALA A 223 11.06 5.01 -29.40
C ALA A 223 11.04 6.38 -30.10
N PRO A 224 9.93 7.14 -30.18
CA PRO A 224 9.96 8.46 -30.81
C PRO A 224 10.59 9.58 -29.97
N GLU A 225 10.76 9.40 -28.66
CA GLU A 225 11.28 10.45 -27.75
C GLU A 225 12.79 10.39 -27.54
N PHE A 226 13.41 9.22 -27.73
CA PHE A 226 14.86 9.02 -27.56
C PHE A 226 15.69 9.26 -28.83
N ASN A 227 15.04 9.58 -29.96
CA ASN A 227 15.69 9.74 -31.27
C ASN A 227 15.71 11.19 -31.77
N ARG A 228 15.70 12.17 -30.85
CA ARG A 228 15.83 13.61 -31.14
C ARG A 228 16.88 14.27 -30.27
#